data_AF-A0A0U3HLW5-F1
#
_entry.id   AF-A0A0U3HLW5-F1
#
_cell.length_a   1.000
_cell.length_b   1.000
_cell.length_c   1.000
_cell.angle_alpha   90.00
_cell.angle_beta   90.00
_cell.angle_gamma   90.00
#
_symmetry.space_group_name_H-M   'P 1'
#
loop_
_entity.id
_entity.type
_entity.pdbx_description
1 polymer ?
#
loop_
_entity_poly.entity_id
_entity_poly.type
_entity_poly.pdbx_seq_one_letter_code
_entity_poly.pdbx_strand_id
1 'polypeptide(L)'
;MTTSAPGALAVELHPASPTQWAAIYYPMVVTPVGRWAEVTWELHQHLMTTTSAPREPARWLEACSSDPDHPCYAGHQEWATELAAGYAAARAVHDTEVTEEPLSDQETQLLREDTLVVPAGQLSEWVLDDLKDETSSIGG
;
A
#
# COMPACT_ATOMS: atom_id res chain seq x y z
N MET A 1 13.26 -16.35 12.72
CA MET A 1 14.12 -15.44 11.92
C MET A 1 13.30 -15.00 10.73
N THR A 2 12.59 -13.88 10.87
CA THR A 2 11.89 -13.21 9.78
C THR A 2 12.94 -12.43 8.99
N THR A 3 13.43 -13.03 7.91
CA THR A 3 14.22 -12.32 6.91
C THR A 3 13.33 -11.25 6.30
N SER A 4 13.51 -10.01 6.75
CA SER A 4 13.04 -8.84 6.02
C SER A 4 13.64 -8.94 4.61
N ALA A 5 12.79 -9.03 3.59
CA ALA A 5 13.26 -8.90 2.22
C ALA A 5 13.71 -7.44 2.10
N PRO A 6 15.02 -7.15 2.01
CA PRO A 6 15.46 -5.77 2.14
C PRO A 6 14.98 -5.00 0.92
N GLY A 7 14.02 -4.10 1.14
CA GLY A 7 13.69 -3.02 0.23
C GLY A 7 12.43 -3.16 -0.61
N ALA A 8 11.69 -4.27 -0.63
CA ALA A 8 10.46 -4.33 -1.41
C ALA A 8 9.30 -3.56 -0.72
N LEU A 9 8.59 -2.73 -1.47
CA LEU A 9 7.41 -1.98 -1.02
C LEU A 9 6.18 -2.41 -1.81
N ALA A 10 5.01 -2.37 -1.17
CA ALA A 10 3.74 -2.61 -1.83
C ALA A 10 3.17 -1.29 -2.35
N VAL A 11 2.63 -1.29 -3.57
CA VAL A 11 2.08 -0.11 -4.22
C VAL A 11 0.61 -0.33 -4.58
N GLU A 12 -0.24 0.59 -4.16
CA GLU A 12 -1.61 0.73 -4.65
C GLU A 12 -1.68 1.85 -5.70
N LEU A 13 -2.14 1.51 -6.90
CA LEU A 13 -2.41 2.43 -7.98
C LEU A 13 -3.91 2.66 -8.12
N HIS A 14 -4.33 3.92 -8.01
CA HIS A 14 -5.72 4.28 -8.20
C HIS A 14 -5.87 5.60 -8.97
N PRO A 15 -6.98 5.80 -9.69
CA PRO A 15 -7.33 7.09 -10.25
C PRO A 15 -7.51 8.10 -9.10
N ALA A 16 -6.83 9.24 -9.20
CA ALA A 16 -6.99 10.36 -8.27
C ALA A 16 -7.90 11.45 -8.88
N SER A 17 -7.84 11.62 -10.19
CA SER A 17 -8.73 12.49 -10.97
C SER A 17 -8.82 11.96 -12.42
N PRO A 18 -9.69 12.52 -13.28
CA PRO A 18 -9.79 12.08 -14.68
C PRO A 18 -8.47 12.15 -15.46
N THR A 19 -7.52 12.96 -15.00
CA THR A 19 -6.22 13.19 -15.64
C THR A 19 -5.02 12.85 -14.75
N GLN A 20 -5.25 12.27 -13.56
CA GLN A 20 -4.19 11.92 -12.62
C GLN A 20 -4.41 10.58 -11.95
N TRP A 21 -3.30 9.92 -11.68
CA TRP A 21 -3.20 8.71 -10.89
C TRP A 21 -2.43 8.98 -9.61
N ALA A 22 -2.67 8.17 -8.60
CA ALA A 22 -1.86 8.13 -7.39
C ALA A 22 -1.26 6.75 -7.21
N ALA A 23 0.01 6.72 -6.80
CA ALA A 23 0.69 5.55 -6.28
C ALA A 23 0.90 5.76 -4.77
N ILE A 24 0.28 4.90 -3.95
CA ILE A 24 0.50 4.89 -2.50
C ILE A 24 1.43 3.72 -2.16
N TYR A 25 2.47 4.01 -1.39
CA TYR A 25 3.52 3.07 -1.02
C TYR A 25 3.35 2.64 0.44
N TYR A 26 3.38 1.33 0.66
CA TYR A 26 3.23 0.70 1.97
C TYR A 26 4.44 -0.19 2.26
N PRO A 27 4.82 -0.37 3.54
CA PRO A 27 5.83 -1.35 3.91
C PRO A 27 5.33 -2.76 3.62
N MET A 28 6.27 -3.66 3.33
CA MET A 28 5.98 -5.09 3.23
C MET A 28 6.45 -5.83 4.48
N VAL A 29 5.56 -6.64 5.03
CA VAL A 29 5.85 -7.54 6.14
C VAL A 29 6.06 -8.96 5.59
N VAL A 30 7.21 -9.54 5.91
CA VAL A 30 7.51 -10.94 5.57
C VAL A 30 7.02 -11.85 6.67
N THR A 31 6.14 -12.78 6.33
CA THR A 31 5.60 -13.81 7.22
C THR A 31 5.99 -15.20 6.72
N PRO A 32 5.90 -16.25 7.56
CA PRO A 32 6.12 -17.63 7.10
C PRO A 32 5.17 -18.09 6.00
N VAL A 33 4.01 -17.42 5.83
CA VAL A 33 2.99 -17.77 4.83
C VAL A 33 3.08 -16.92 3.56
N GLY A 34 3.99 -15.95 3.50
CA GLY A 34 4.15 -15.05 2.35
C GLY A 34 4.46 -13.61 2.76
N ARG A 35 4.35 -12.70 1.78
CA ARG A 35 4.54 -11.25 1.99
C ARG A 35 3.20 -10.55 1.95
N TRP A 36 3.07 -9.52 2.79
CA TRP A 36 1.83 -8.77 2.93
C TRP A 36 2.14 -7.28 2.99
N ALA A 37 1.26 -6.46 2.44
CA ALA A 37 1.33 -5.01 2.59
C ALA A 37 0.78 -4.60 3.97
N GLU A 38 1.49 -3.73 4.68
CA GLU A 38 1.00 -3.13 5.93
C GLU A 38 0.28 -1.81 5.60
N VAL A 39 -1.03 -1.92 5.34
CA VAL A 39 -1.84 -0.82 4.79
C VAL A 39 -2.19 0.28 5.80
N THR A 40 -1.92 0.03 7.07
CA THR A 40 -2.09 0.98 8.18
C THR A 40 -1.02 2.06 8.18
N TRP A 41 0.07 1.87 7.43
CA TRP A 41 1.18 2.81 7.37
C TRP A 41 1.49 3.19 5.93
N GLU A 42 1.01 4.36 5.53
CA GLU A 42 1.36 4.96 4.24
C GLU A 42 2.72 5.64 4.34
N LEU A 43 3.72 5.11 3.62
CA LEU A 43 5.07 5.67 3.60
C LEU A 43 5.13 6.91 2.71
N HIS A 44 4.46 6.86 1.57
CA HIS A 44 4.49 7.94 0.59
C HIS A 44 3.31 7.84 -0.37
N GLN A 45 2.85 8.99 -0.85
CA GLN A 45 1.94 9.10 -1.97
C GLN A 45 2.62 9.89 -3.09
N HIS A 46 2.64 9.32 -4.29
CA HIS A 46 3.16 9.97 -5.48
C HIS A 46 2.05 10.17 -6.53
N LEU A 47 1.89 11.40 -6.99
CA LEU A 47 0.93 11.72 -8.06
C LEU A 47 1.59 11.55 -9.43
N MET A 48 0.91 10.85 -10.32
CA MET A 48 1.37 10.54 -11.66
C MET A 48 0.40 11.13 -12.69
N THR A 49 0.94 11.54 -13.83
CA THR A 49 0.13 11.97 -14.96
C THR A 49 -0.54 10.77 -15.64
N THR A 50 -1.78 10.96 -16.07
CA THR A 50 -2.49 9.95 -16.87
C THR A 50 -1.74 9.65 -18.17
N THR A 51 -1.53 8.37 -18.46
CA THR A 51 -0.97 7.90 -19.72
C THR A 51 -2.08 7.78 -20.78
N SER A 52 -1.70 7.64 -22.04
CA SER A 52 -2.67 7.63 -23.16
C SER A 52 -3.62 6.42 -23.15
N ALA A 53 -3.32 5.37 -22.37
CA ALA A 53 -4.18 4.20 -22.22
C ALA A 53 -4.90 4.24 -20.86
N PRO A 54 -6.22 3.99 -20.81
CA PRO A 54 -6.91 3.71 -19.56
C PRO A 54 -6.24 2.50 -18.91
N ARG A 55 -5.73 2.67 -17.69
CA ARG A 55 -5.23 1.56 -16.87
C ARG A 55 -6.29 1.17 -15.85
N GLU A 56 -6.32 -0.11 -15.53
CA GLU A 56 -7.12 -0.59 -14.42
C GLU A 56 -6.40 -0.23 -13.11
N PRO A 57 -7.15 0.13 -12.04
CA PRO A 57 -6.59 0.22 -10.71
C PRO A 57 -5.85 -1.08 -10.39
N ALA A 58 -4.63 -0.96 -9.87
CA ALA A 58 -3.80 -2.11 -9.53
C ALA A 58 -3.50 -2.05 -8.05
N ARG A 59 -3.79 -3.13 -7.33
CA ARG A 59 -3.43 -3.26 -5.92
C ARG A 59 -2.28 -4.23 -5.75
N TRP A 60 -1.38 -3.86 -4.85
CA TRP A 60 -0.27 -4.67 -4.38
C TRP A 60 0.78 -4.97 -5.44
N LEU A 61 1.14 -3.97 -6.26
CA LEU A 61 2.34 -4.06 -7.09
C LEU A 61 3.57 -4.07 -6.18
N GLU A 62 4.55 -4.92 -6.48
CA GLU A 62 5.82 -4.93 -5.76
C GLU A 62 6.79 -3.95 -6.43
N ALA A 63 7.17 -2.89 -5.72
CA ALA A 63 8.24 -1.98 -6.12
C ALA A 63 9.52 -2.36 -5.40
N CYS A 64 10.58 -2.67 -6.14
CA CYS A 64 11.82 -3.21 -5.59
C CYS A 64 13.05 -2.32 -5.82
N SER A 65 12.93 -1.26 -6.63
CA SER A 65 14.09 -0.54 -7.14
C SER A 65 13.79 0.91 -7.44
N SER A 66 14.78 1.77 -7.23
CA SER A 66 14.75 3.17 -7.70
C SER A 66 15.19 3.31 -9.16
N ASP A 67 15.43 2.18 -9.84
CA ASP A 67 15.78 2.12 -11.25
C ASP A 67 14.51 1.95 -12.10
N PRO A 68 14.17 2.91 -12.98
CA PRO A 68 13.00 2.79 -13.84
C PRO A 68 13.09 1.64 -14.85
N ASP A 69 14.28 1.16 -15.19
CA ASP A 69 14.46 0.03 -16.11
C ASP A 69 14.34 -1.33 -15.40
N HIS A 70 14.07 -1.34 -14.09
CA HIS A 70 13.97 -2.56 -13.32
C HIS A 70 12.77 -3.43 -13.76
N PRO A 71 12.94 -4.77 -13.87
CA PRO A 71 11.87 -5.67 -14.32
C PRO A 71 10.56 -5.62 -13.53
N CYS A 72 10.58 -5.13 -12.27
CA CYS A 72 9.37 -4.96 -11.47
C CYS A 72 8.36 -3.98 -12.11
N TYR A 73 8.84 -3.06 -12.96
CA TYR A 73 8.01 -2.10 -13.68
C TYR A 73 7.62 -2.54 -15.09
N ALA A 74 7.94 -3.76 -15.52
CA ALA A 74 7.66 -4.21 -16.89
C ALA A 74 6.17 -4.11 -17.27
N GLY A 75 5.25 -4.34 -16.32
CA GLY A 75 3.81 -4.14 -16.53
C GLY A 75 3.36 -2.68 -16.54
N HIS A 76 4.21 -1.76 -16.09
CA HIS A 76 3.91 -0.35 -15.82
C HIS A 76 4.99 0.58 -16.39
N GLN A 77 5.57 0.23 -17.54
CA GLN A 77 6.74 0.92 -18.11
C GLN A 77 6.50 2.43 -18.35
N GLU A 78 5.26 2.81 -18.69
CA GLU A 78 4.87 4.21 -18.88
C GLU A 78 4.92 5.05 -17.60
N TRP A 79 4.84 4.40 -16.44
CA TRP A 79 4.95 5.03 -15.12
C TRP A 79 6.24 4.65 -14.41
N ALA A 80 7.17 3.95 -15.07
CA ALA A 80 8.32 3.38 -14.38
C ALA A 80 9.21 4.46 -13.74
N THR A 81 9.30 5.64 -14.36
CA THR A 81 10.07 6.77 -13.81
C THR A 81 9.43 7.30 -12.53
N GLU A 82 8.12 7.52 -12.55
CA GLU A 82 7.33 8.00 -11.42
C GLU A 82 7.27 6.97 -10.30
N LEU A 83 7.16 5.69 -10.65
CA LEU A 83 7.14 4.58 -9.69
C LEU A 83 8.50 4.39 -9.03
N ALA A 84 9.59 4.50 -9.78
CA ALA A 84 10.95 4.45 -9.25
C ALA A 84 11.24 5.66 -8.33
N ALA A 85 10.77 6.85 -8.71
CA ALA A 85 10.91 8.06 -7.89
C ALA A 85 10.09 7.97 -6.58
N GLY A 86 8.83 7.53 -6.67
CA GLY A 86 7.98 7.32 -5.50
C GLY A 86 8.53 6.23 -4.58
N TYR A 87 9.08 5.14 -5.13
CA TYR A 87 9.79 4.13 -4.38
C TYR A 87 10.99 4.70 -3.61
N ALA A 88 11.83 5.49 -4.26
CA ALA A 88 13.00 6.09 -3.63
C ALA A 88 12.60 7.01 -2.46
N ALA A 89 11.54 7.81 -2.63
CA ALA A 89 11.00 8.67 -1.58
C ALA A 89 10.41 7.85 -0.41
N ALA A 90 9.61 6.82 -0.70
CA ALA A 90 9.03 5.93 0.30
C ALA A 90 10.09 5.17 1.09
N ARG A 91 11.16 4.71 0.42
CA ARG A 91 12.31 4.06 1.09
C ARG A 91 13.05 5.00 2.02
N ALA A 92 13.22 6.27 1.66
CA ALA A 92 13.86 7.25 2.52
C ALA A 92 13.05 7.51 3.81
N VAL A 93 11.72 7.57 3.72
CA VAL A 93 10.83 7.67 4.89
C VAL A 93 10.96 6.44 5.77
N HIS A 94 10.81 5.25 5.18
CA HIS A 94 10.91 3.98 5.91
C HIS A 94 12.28 3.78 6.59
N ASP A 95 13.39 4.10 5.92
CA ASP A 95 14.73 3.96 6.50
C ASP A 95 15.00 4.99 7.61
N THR A 96 14.34 6.16 7.57
CA THR A 96 14.43 7.16 8.64
C THR A 96 13.67 6.69 9.89
N GLU A 97 12.44 6.18 9.71
CA GLU A 97 11.61 5.71 10.83
C GLU A 97 12.10 4.40 11.44
N VAL A 98 12.67 3.48 10.66
CA VAL A 98 13.33 2.25 11.18
C VAL A 98 14.61 2.57 11.99
N THR A 99 15.19 3.76 11.80
CA THR A 99 16.34 4.22 12.60
C THR A 99 15.89 4.75 13.97
N GLU A 100 14.60 5.07 14.15
CA GLU A 100 14.00 5.45 15.43
C GLU A 100 13.61 4.20 16.24
N GLU A 101 14.63 3.56 16.82
CA GLU A 101 14.58 2.51 17.84
C GLU A 101 13.97 1.14 17.44
N PRO A 102 14.66 0.02 17.72
CA PRO A 102 14.04 -1.30 17.58
C PRO A 102 12.90 -1.43 18.58
N LEU A 103 11.65 -1.43 18.09
CA LEU A 103 10.46 -1.69 18.89
C LEU A 103 10.61 -2.99 19.68
N SER A 104 10.26 -2.94 20.96
CA SER A 104 10.35 -4.08 21.87
C SER A 104 9.29 -5.13 21.52
N ASP A 105 9.58 -6.41 21.79
CA ASP A 105 8.72 -7.59 21.51
C ASP A 105 7.27 -7.49 22.06
N GLN A 106 6.99 -6.50 22.93
CA GLN A 106 5.69 -6.22 23.52
C GLN A 106 4.80 -5.34 22.63
N GLU A 107 5.38 -4.44 21.84
CA GLU A 107 4.63 -3.55 20.93
C GLU A 107 4.16 -4.31 19.68
N THR A 108 4.92 -5.33 19.26
CA THR A 108 4.56 -6.24 18.17
C THR A 108 3.35 -7.13 18.49
N GLN A 109 3.06 -7.36 19.77
CA GLN A 109 1.89 -8.15 20.20
C GLN A 109 0.61 -7.32 20.25
N LEU A 110 0.69 -6.08 20.74
CA LEU A 110 -0.44 -5.15 20.81
C LEU A 110 -0.95 -4.74 19.41
N LEU A 111 -0.06 -4.54 18.44
CA LEU A 111 -0.48 -4.21 17.07
C LEU A 111 -1.26 -5.35 16.40
N ARG A 112 -1.03 -6.60 16.81
CA ARG A 112 -1.66 -7.79 16.21
C ARG A 112 -3.14 -7.94 16.58
N GLU A 113 -3.62 -7.23 17.59
CA GLU A 113 -5.02 -7.29 18.06
C GLU A 113 -5.93 -6.27 17.36
N ASP A 114 -5.38 -5.21 16.74
CA ASP A 114 -6.14 -4.11 16.11
C ASP A 114 -5.98 -4.04 14.57
N THR A 115 -5.16 -4.91 13.96
CA THR A 115 -4.84 -4.81 12.53
C THR A 115 -5.82 -5.63 11.65
N LEU A 116 -6.58 -4.93 10.81
CA LEU A 116 -7.36 -5.53 9.72
C LEU A 116 -6.43 -5.97 8.57
N VAL A 117 -6.13 -7.26 8.51
CA VAL A 117 -5.34 -7.88 7.45
C VAL A 117 -6.27 -8.28 6.28
N VAL A 118 -6.09 -7.68 5.10
CA VAL A 118 -6.90 -8.00 3.92
C VAL A 118 -6.09 -8.82 2.90
N PRO A 119 -6.52 -10.05 2.55
CA PRO A 119 -5.86 -10.85 1.53
C PRO A 119 -6.10 -10.32 0.11
N ALA A 120 -5.07 -10.43 -0.74
CA ALA A 120 -5.15 -10.09 -2.15
C ALA A 120 -6.02 -11.10 -2.91
N GLY A 121 -7.32 -10.82 -3.00
CA GLY A 121 -8.27 -11.62 -3.80
C GLY A 121 -9.72 -11.69 -3.31
N GLN A 122 -10.09 -11.10 -2.17
CA GLN A 122 -11.47 -11.18 -1.63
C GLN A 122 -12.13 -9.83 -1.32
N LEU A 123 -12.05 -8.87 -2.25
CA LEU A 123 -12.80 -7.61 -2.16
C LEU A 123 -13.90 -7.49 -3.21
N SER A 124 -14.74 -8.53 -3.35
CA SER A 124 -15.94 -8.44 -4.19
C SER A 124 -17.27 -8.57 -3.41
N GLU A 125 -17.27 -8.70 -2.08
CA GLU A 125 -18.53 -8.80 -1.33
C GLU A 125 -18.61 -8.05 0.01
N TRP A 126 -17.59 -7.28 0.41
CA TRP A 126 -17.77 -6.36 1.55
C TRP A 126 -18.36 -5.03 1.08
N VAL A 127 -19.60 -5.09 0.60
CA VAL A 127 -20.53 -3.97 0.66
C VAL A 127 -20.83 -3.75 2.13
N LEU A 128 -20.40 -2.62 2.70
CA LEU A 128 -20.91 -2.15 3.98
C LEU A 128 -22.38 -1.75 3.79
N ASP A 129 -23.25 -2.75 3.86
CA ASP A 129 -24.68 -2.62 4.12
C ASP A 129 -24.83 -2.42 5.64
N ASP A 130 -24.41 -1.26 6.14
CA ASP A 130 -24.74 -0.83 7.50
C ASP A 130 -24.74 0.72 7.59
N LEU A 131 -25.79 1.31 7.02
CA LEU A 131 -26.33 2.56 7.56
C LEU A 131 -27.84 2.57 7.34
N LYS A 132 -28.51 1.64 8.02
CA LYS A 132 -29.97 1.61 8.05
C LYS A 132 -30.46 1.13 9.41
N ASP A 133 -30.41 2.04 10.39
CA ASP A 133 -31.50 2.30 11.35
C ASP A 133 -30.97 3.28 12.40
N GLU A 134 -31.30 4.57 12.29
CA GLU A 134 -31.46 5.50 13.43
C GLU A 134 -32.10 6.83 12.94
N THR A 135 -33.15 6.75 12.12
CA THR A 135 -34.11 7.86 12.02
C THR A 135 -35.52 7.31 11.86
N SER A 136 -36.04 6.65 12.90
CA SER A 136 -37.49 6.56 13.10
C SER A 136 -37.82 6.32 14.56
N SER A 137 -38.57 7.29 15.10
CA SER A 137 -39.43 7.20 16.28
C SER A 137 -38.77 7.41 17.64
N ILE A 138 -38.87 8.64 18.16
CA ILE A 138 -39.87 8.92 19.19
C ILE A 138 -40.48 10.30 18.90
N GLY A 139 -41.71 10.29 18.40
CA GLY A 139 -42.67 11.35 18.63
C GLY A 139 -43.50 10.98 19.85
N GLY A 140 -43.68 11.94 20.74
CA GLY A 140 -44.60 11.95 21.88
C GLY A 140 -44.81 13.39 22.31
#